data_AF-A0A2A4CR63-F1
#
_entry.id   AF-A0A2A4CR63-F1
#
_cell.length_a   1.000
_cell.length_b   1.000
_cell.length_c   1.000
_cell.angle_alpha   90.00
_cell.angle_beta   90.00
_cell.angle_gamma   90.00
#
_symmetry.space_group_name_H-M   'P 1'
#
loop_
_entity.id
_entity.type
_entity.pdbx_description
1 polymer ?
#
loop_
_entity_poly.entity_id
_entity_poly.type
_entity_poly.pdbx_seq_one_letter_code
_entity_poly.pdbx_strand_id
1 'polypeptide(L)'
;MNAKGPQDTASLNLLRELADELTIVGPRLAIYEYRAFCSELRSGKAFALDLRFGPRDTAPAKPLIAPECLADAWGLPETALPLGRISWTESPERLPATAIWLPDSSDSNLAAILLKFAAEHHRDPFLRPLFLCESFRALPILSRYGFSALQCQAPDLMLLTEALAPRFGLTQLRHAASGERLWPINIG
;
A
#
# COMPACT_ATOMS: atom_id res chain seq x y z
N MET A 1 -2.21 8.72 48.92
CA MET A 1 -3.40 8.14 48.28
C MET A 1 -3.91 9.15 47.27
N ASN A 2 -3.49 9.04 46.01
CA ASN A 2 -3.90 9.98 44.97
C ASN A 2 -5.20 9.50 44.34
N ALA A 3 -6.25 10.31 44.46
CA ALA A 3 -7.51 10.11 43.78
C ALA A 3 -7.27 10.15 42.26
N LYS A 4 -7.21 8.97 41.62
CA LYS A 4 -7.37 8.83 40.17
C LYS A 4 -8.83 9.16 39.87
N GLY A 5 -9.05 10.38 39.40
CA GLY A 5 -10.38 10.98 39.27
C GLY A 5 -11.25 10.34 38.18
N PRO A 6 -12.57 10.64 38.18
CA PRO A 6 -13.58 10.14 37.23
C PRO A 6 -13.34 10.47 35.74
N GLN A 7 -12.28 11.23 35.41
CA GLN A 7 -11.87 11.57 34.05
C GLN A 7 -11.35 10.35 33.26
N ASP A 8 -10.64 9.41 33.90
CA ASP A 8 -10.13 8.21 33.22
C ASP A 8 -11.28 7.33 32.68
N THR A 9 -12.38 7.22 33.42
CA THR A 9 -13.55 6.43 33.02
C THR A 9 -14.32 7.05 31.85
N ALA A 10 -14.47 8.37 31.81
CA ALA A 10 -15.16 9.06 30.71
C ALA A 10 -14.37 8.95 29.39
N SER A 11 -13.04 9.10 29.45
CA SER A 11 -12.16 8.91 28.29
C SER A 11 -12.15 7.46 27.80
N LEU A 12 -12.16 6.47 28.71
CA LEU A 12 -12.26 5.05 28.33
C LEU A 12 -13.59 4.69 27.67
N ASN A 13 -14.70 5.28 28.12
CA ASN A 13 -16.01 5.06 27.49
C ASN A 13 -16.06 5.68 26.10
N LEU A 14 -15.52 6.90 25.92
CA LEU A 14 -15.44 7.52 24.59
C LEU A 14 -14.57 6.71 23.62
N LEU A 15 -13.44 6.15 24.09
CA LEU A 15 -12.60 5.28 23.27
C LEU A 15 -13.33 3.99 22.85
N ARG A 16 -14.19 3.44 23.71
CA ARG A 16 -15.03 2.28 23.38
C ARG A 16 -16.11 2.66 22.37
N GLU A 17 -16.80 3.77 22.59
CA GLU A 17 -17.81 4.26 21.64
C GLU A 17 -17.21 4.53 20.25
N LEU A 18 -16.02 5.13 20.19
CA LEU A 18 -15.28 5.33 18.94
C LEU A 18 -14.85 3.99 18.30
N ALA A 19 -14.42 3.02 19.10
CA ALA A 19 -14.05 1.69 18.60
C ALA A 19 -15.28 0.95 18.03
N ASP A 20 -16.42 1.04 18.70
CA ASP A 20 -17.69 0.46 18.25
C ASP A 20 -18.17 1.13 16.96
N GLU A 21 -18.07 2.46 16.88
CA GLU A 21 -18.42 3.22 15.67
C GLU A 21 -17.49 2.88 14.50
N LEU A 22 -16.18 2.77 14.73
CA LEU A 22 -15.20 2.33 13.72
C LEU A 22 -15.50 0.93 13.19
N THR A 23 -15.97 0.03 14.05
CA THR A 23 -16.35 -1.35 13.69
C THR A 23 -17.58 -1.38 12.77
N ILE A 24 -18.49 -0.41 12.92
CA ILE A 24 -19.70 -0.30 12.08
C ILE A 24 -19.42 0.47 10.79
N VAL A 25 -18.68 1.57 10.87
CA VAL A 25 -18.46 2.51 9.75
C VAL A 25 -17.35 2.02 8.82
N GLY A 26 -16.29 1.41 9.37
CA GLY A 26 -15.13 0.94 8.62
C GLY A 26 -15.48 0.01 7.45
N PRO A 27 -16.22 -1.10 7.68
CA PRO A 27 -16.63 -2.00 6.59
C PRO A 27 -17.46 -1.30 5.51
N ARG A 28 -18.35 -0.37 5.90
CA ARG A 28 -19.19 0.38 4.95
C ARG A 28 -18.35 1.30 4.05
N LEU A 29 -17.39 1.99 4.65
CA LEU A 29 -16.46 2.85 3.91
C LEU A 29 -15.60 2.02 2.94
N ALA A 30 -15.08 0.87 3.40
CA ALA A 30 -14.30 -0.03 2.55
C ALA A 30 -15.10 -0.55 1.35
N ILE A 31 -16.37 -0.88 1.53
CA ILE A 31 -17.27 -1.27 0.41
C ILE A 31 -17.44 -0.13 -0.59
N TYR A 32 -17.62 1.11 -0.12
CA TYR A 32 -17.76 2.26 -0.99
C TYR A 32 -16.48 2.51 -1.80
N GLU A 33 -15.33 2.54 -1.12
CA GLU A 33 -14.01 2.75 -1.74
C GLU A 33 -13.66 1.62 -2.71
N TYR A 34 -13.98 0.35 -2.39
CA TYR A 34 -13.82 -0.79 -3.29
C TYR A 34 -14.64 -0.63 -4.58
N ARG A 35 -15.91 -0.20 -4.46
CA ARG A 35 -16.78 0.04 -5.62
C ARG A 35 -16.26 1.19 -6.49
N ALA A 36 -15.81 2.28 -5.86
CA ALA A 36 -15.21 3.42 -6.55
C ALA A 36 -13.94 3.00 -7.30
N PHE A 37 -13.03 2.29 -6.63
CA PHE A 37 -11.80 1.73 -7.22
C PHE A 37 -12.10 0.86 -8.44
N CYS A 38 -13.01 -0.11 -8.29
CA CYS A 38 -13.38 -0.99 -9.39
C CYS A 38 -14.04 -0.24 -10.56
N SER A 39 -14.89 0.75 -10.26
CA SER A 39 -15.53 1.56 -11.29
C SER A 39 -14.51 2.38 -12.07
N GLU A 40 -13.51 2.92 -11.38
CA GLU A 40 -12.46 3.71 -11.99
C GLU A 40 -11.56 2.84 -12.88
N LEU A 41 -11.13 1.68 -12.41
CA LEU A 41 -10.34 0.72 -13.20
C LEU A 41 -11.08 0.29 -14.47
N ARG A 42 -12.40 0.09 -14.39
CA ARG A 42 -13.24 -0.28 -15.55
C ARG A 42 -13.52 0.88 -16.51
N SER A 43 -13.31 2.13 -16.09
CA SER A 43 -13.61 3.30 -16.91
C SER A 43 -12.63 3.50 -18.09
N GLY A 44 -11.49 2.81 -18.06
CA GLY A 44 -10.39 3.02 -19.03
C GLY A 44 -9.61 4.32 -18.83
N LYS A 45 -9.93 5.12 -17.80
CA LYS A 45 -9.27 6.40 -17.48
C LYS A 45 -8.39 6.35 -16.24
N ALA A 46 -8.37 5.21 -15.53
CA ALA A 46 -7.61 5.01 -14.28
C ALA A 46 -6.12 5.34 -14.39
N PHE A 47 -5.52 5.08 -15.56
CA PHE A 47 -4.08 5.26 -15.81
C PHE A 47 -3.78 6.46 -16.71
N ALA A 48 -4.80 7.27 -17.04
CA ALA A 48 -4.61 8.48 -17.81
C ALA A 48 -3.91 9.53 -16.95
N LEU A 49 -2.58 9.61 -17.07
CA LEU A 49 -1.78 10.69 -16.50
C LEU A 49 -2.00 11.96 -17.32
N ASP A 50 -3.01 12.76 -16.98
CA ASP A 50 -3.14 14.14 -17.49
C ASP A 50 -2.24 15.08 -16.67
N LEU A 51 -0.92 14.83 -16.70
CA LEU A 51 0.06 15.75 -16.13
C LEU A 51 0.30 16.87 -17.15
N ARG A 52 -0.51 17.92 -17.05
CA ARG A 52 -0.23 19.19 -17.73
C ARG A 52 0.91 19.89 -17.00
N PHE A 53 2.13 19.48 -17.33
CA PHE A 53 3.29 20.29 -16.99
C PHE A 53 3.18 21.60 -17.78
N GLY A 54 3.12 22.72 -17.07
CA GLY A 54 3.18 24.04 -17.71
C GLY A 54 4.48 24.20 -18.51
N PRO A 55 4.60 25.23 -19.37
CA PRO A 55 5.73 25.40 -20.30
C PRO A 55 7.08 25.77 -19.62
N ARG A 56 7.32 25.37 -18.37
CA ARG A 56 8.57 25.56 -17.64
C ARG A 56 8.87 24.28 -16.87
N ASP A 57 9.76 23.45 -17.42
CA ASP A 57 10.79 22.70 -16.70
C ASP A 57 11.35 21.61 -17.63
N THR A 58 12.07 22.05 -18.66
CA THR A 58 13.02 21.22 -19.42
C THR A 58 14.40 21.21 -18.77
N ALA A 59 14.45 21.26 -17.43
CA ALA A 59 15.68 20.92 -16.74
C ALA A 59 15.90 19.41 -16.93
N PRO A 60 17.09 18.97 -17.41
CA PRO A 60 17.38 17.55 -17.46
C PRO A 60 17.17 16.97 -16.08
N ALA A 61 16.33 15.93 -15.98
CA ALA A 61 16.07 15.26 -14.72
C ALA A 61 17.41 14.86 -14.11
N LYS A 62 17.75 15.41 -12.94
CA LYS A 62 18.90 14.90 -12.18
C LYS A 62 18.64 13.41 -11.96
N PRO A 63 19.65 12.53 -12.16
CA PRO A 63 19.49 11.14 -11.79
C PRO A 63 19.01 11.10 -10.34
N LEU A 64 17.92 10.37 -10.12
CA LEU A 64 17.38 10.16 -8.78
C LEU A 64 18.43 9.33 -8.03
N ILE A 65 19.36 9.99 -7.36
CA ILE A 65 20.26 9.33 -6.42
C ILE A 65 19.34 8.82 -5.33
N ALA A 66 19.14 7.50 -5.26
CA ALA A 66 18.41 6.88 -4.16
C ALA A 66 18.97 7.46 -2.85
N PRO A 67 18.14 8.00 -1.94
CA PRO A 67 18.68 8.57 -0.72
C PRO A 67 19.51 7.49 -0.02
N GLU A 68 20.79 7.78 0.17
CA GLU A 68 21.75 6.93 0.91
C GLU A 68 21.24 6.56 2.31
N CYS A 69 20.19 7.24 2.78
CA CYS A 69 19.44 6.96 4.02
C CYS A 69 18.77 5.57 4.10
N LEU A 70 18.76 4.75 3.05
CA LEU A 70 18.31 3.36 3.17
C LEU A 70 19.35 2.44 3.83
N ALA A 71 20.63 2.86 3.89
CA ALA A 71 21.69 2.07 4.49
C ALA A 71 21.60 1.99 6.03
N ASP A 72 20.98 2.98 6.68
CA ASP A 72 20.98 3.13 8.15
C ASP A 72 19.59 2.95 8.79
N ALA A 73 18.71 2.11 8.22
CA ALA A 73 17.43 1.77 8.86
C ALA A 73 17.59 0.88 10.11
N TRP A 74 18.82 0.50 10.46
CA TRP A 74 19.13 -0.38 11.59
C TRP A 74 18.76 0.32 12.91
N GLY A 75 17.69 -0.14 13.55
CA GLY A 75 17.20 0.38 14.84
C GLY A 75 16.05 1.38 14.76
N LEU A 76 15.57 1.74 13.56
CA LEU A 76 14.32 2.50 13.42
C LEU A 76 13.10 1.56 13.50
N PRO A 77 11.98 1.99 14.10
CA PRO A 77 10.76 1.21 14.08
C PRO A 77 10.25 1.04 12.64
N GLU A 78 9.68 -0.13 12.37
CA GLU A 78 9.08 -0.44 11.08
C GLU A 78 8.00 0.61 10.70
N THR A 79 7.96 0.97 9.43
CA THR A 79 6.90 1.82 8.90
C THR A 79 5.68 0.97 8.67
N ALA A 80 4.56 1.35 9.29
CA ALA A 80 3.29 0.69 9.04
C ALA A 80 2.86 0.86 7.58
N LEU A 81 2.76 -0.25 6.85
CA LEU A 81 2.11 -0.28 5.55
C LEU A 81 0.58 -0.24 5.71
N PRO A 82 -0.12 0.67 5.01
CA PRO A 82 -1.57 0.71 5.03
C PRO A 82 -2.16 -0.48 4.26
N LEU A 83 -3.35 -0.91 4.66
CA LEU A 83 -4.11 -1.97 3.99
C LEU A 83 -4.64 -1.56 2.61
N GLY A 84 -4.68 -0.25 2.34
CA GLY A 84 -5.54 0.35 1.33
C GLY A 84 -6.96 0.59 1.85
N ARG A 85 -7.62 1.61 1.31
CA ARG A 85 -8.96 2.03 1.75
C ARG A 85 -10.08 1.11 1.25
N ILE A 86 -9.77 0.17 0.35
CA ILE A 86 -10.74 -0.77 -0.21
C ILE A 86 -11.06 -1.94 0.73
N SER A 87 -10.33 -2.10 1.83
CA SER A 87 -10.42 -3.25 2.73
C SER A 87 -10.49 -2.77 4.17
N TRP A 88 -11.06 -3.60 5.05
CA TRP A 88 -11.13 -3.32 6.48
C TRP A 88 -10.89 -4.59 7.30
N THR A 89 -10.14 -4.45 8.39
CA THR A 89 -9.95 -5.47 9.41
C THR A 89 -9.68 -4.78 10.75
N GLU A 90 -10.03 -5.43 11.86
CA GLU A 90 -9.80 -4.92 13.23
C GLU A 90 -8.31 -4.87 13.59
N SER A 91 -7.50 -5.74 12.99
CA SER A 91 -6.08 -5.92 13.36
C SER A 91 -5.19 -6.00 12.11
N PRO A 92 -5.05 -4.90 11.34
CA PRO A 92 -4.24 -4.89 10.12
C PRO A 92 -2.76 -5.20 10.37
N GLU A 93 -2.24 -4.87 11.55
CA GLU A 93 -0.87 -5.16 11.97
C GLU A 93 -0.54 -6.64 12.05
N ARG A 94 -1.55 -7.51 12.24
CA ARG A 94 -1.37 -8.97 12.23
C ARG A 94 -1.19 -9.55 10.83
N LEU A 95 -1.51 -8.78 9.80
CA LEU A 95 -1.34 -9.21 8.41
C LEU A 95 0.12 -9.04 7.98
N PRO A 96 0.64 -9.98 7.16
CA PRO A 96 2.01 -9.90 6.67
C PRO A 96 2.20 -8.71 5.74
N ALA A 97 3.26 -7.94 5.95
CA ALA A 97 3.71 -6.93 4.99
C ALA A 97 4.35 -7.65 3.79
N THR A 98 3.86 -7.35 2.58
CA THR A 98 4.25 -8.04 1.36
C THR A 98 4.47 -7.04 0.23
N ALA A 99 5.61 -7.13 -0.44
CA ALA A 99 5.86 -6.41 -1.67
C ALA A 99 5.16 -7.10 -2.85
N ILE A 100 4.48 -6.31 -3.67
CA ILE A 100 3.77 -6.76 -4.87
C ILE A 100 4.39 -6.05 -6.06
N TRP A 101 5.10 -6.79 -6.90
CA TRP A 101 5.70 -6.26 -8.12
C TRP A 101 4.67 -6.16 -9.25
N LEU A 102 4.51 -4.95 -9.79
CA LEU A 102 3.71 -4.67 -10.97
C LEU A 102 4.63 -4.42 -12.17
N PRO A 103 4.73 -5.39 -13.10
CA PRO A 103 5.51 -5.19 -14.31
C PRO A 103 4.88 -4.12 -15.20
N ASP A 104 5.71 -3.48 -16.02
CA ASP A 104 5.20 -2.54 -17.02
C ASP A 104 4.34 -3.30 -18.04
N SER A 105 3.07 -2.92 -18.14
CA SER A 105 2.11 -3.61 -19.00
C SER A 105 1.02 -2.66 -19.47
N SER A 106 0.18 -3.11 -20.42
CA SER A 106 -0.91 -2.28 -20.92
C SER A 106 -1.89 -1.91 -19.83
N ASP A 107 -2.53 -0.76 -19.97
CA ASP A 107 -3.56 -0.25 -19.06
C ASP A 107 -4.68 -1.27 -18.81
N SER A 108 -5.08 -2.01 -19.83
CA SER A 108 -6.07 -3.09 -19.72
C SER A 108 -5.58 -4.26 -18.84
N ASN A 109 -4.30 -4.61 -18.95
CA ASN A 109 -3.70 -5.68 -18.15
C ASN A 109 -3.49 -5.24 -16.69
N LEU A 110 -2.99 -4.02 -16.48
CA LEU A 110 -2.90 -3.42 -15.14
C LEU A 110 -4.27 -3.34 -14.46
N ALA A 111 -5.32 -2.94 -15.18
CA ALA A 111 -6.68 -2.94 -14.66
C ALA A 111 -7.13 -4.34 -14.24
N ALA A 112 -6.90 -5.35 -15.09
CA ALA A 112 -7.29 -6.73 -14.79
C ALA A 112 -6.57 -7.28 -13.55
N ILE A 113 -5.26 -7.02 -13.43
CA ILE A 113 -4.45 -7.41 -12.27
C ILE A 113 -4.98 -6.75 -10.99
N LEU A 114 -5.17 -5.43 -11.01
CA LEU A 114 -5.64 -4.69 -9.84
C LEU A 114 -7.08 -5.03 -9.45
N LEU A 115 -7.95 -5.31 -10.42
CA LEU A 115 -9.31 -5.78 -10.16
C LEU A 115 -9.31 -7.15 -9.49
N LYS A 116 -8.46 -8.07 -9.94
CA LYS A 116 -8.33 -9.39 -9.32
C LYS A 116 -7.81 -9.27 -7.89
N PHE A 117 -6.73 -8.51 -7.69
CA PHE A 117 -6.19 -8.22 -6.37
C PHE A 117 -7.26 -7.63 -5.44
N ALA A 118 -7.97 -6.60 -5.89
CA ALA A 118 -8.99 -5.94 -5.08
C ALA A 118 -10.16 -6.86 -4.74
N ALA A 119 -10.59 -7.74 -5.65
CA ALA A 119 -11.67 -8.68 -5.38
C ALA A 119 -11.30 -9.67 -4.26
N GLU A 120 -10.07 -10.17 -4.25
CA GLU A 120 -9.56 -11.07 -3.21
C GLU A 120 -9.34 -10.31 -1.90
N HIS A 121 -8.61 -9.18 -1.96
CA HIS A 121 -8.20 -8.40 -0.78
C HIS A 121 -9.36 -7.67 -0.09
N HIS A 122 -10.39 -7.26 -0.83
CA HIS A 122 -11.61 -6.68 -0.25
C HIS A 122 -12.43 -7.72 0.52
N ARG A 123 -12.54 -8.92 -0.05
CA ARG A 123 -13.34 -10.00 0.53
C ARG A 123 -12.71 -10.53 1.81
N ASP A 124 -11.40 -10.77 1.78
CA ASP A 124 -10.65 -11.33 2.91
C ASP A 124 -9.24 -10.71 2.91
N PRO A 125 -9.00 -9.62 3.65
CA PRO A 125 -7.73 -8.92 3.63
C PRO A 125 -6.60 -9.82 4.13
N PHE A 126 -5.64 -10.13 3.25
CA PHE A 126 -4.65 -11.19 3.50
C PHE A 126 -3.21 -10.69 3.67
N LEU A 127 -2.95 -9.40 3.41
CA LEU A 127 -1.62 -8.80 3.52
C LEU A 127 -1.70 -7.27 3.71
N ARG A 128 -0.58 -6.63 4.05
CA ARG A 128 -0.38 -5.18 3.92
C ARG A 128 0.52 -4.92 2.70
N PRO A 129 -0.01 -4.39 1.59
CA PRO A 129 0.74 -4.35 0.34
C PRO A 129 1.68 -3.15 0.25
N LEU A 130 2.89 -3.40 -0.23
CA LEU A 130 3.76 -2.38 -0.82
C LEU A 130 3.87 -2.65 -2.33
N PHE A 131 3.29 -1.80 -3.16
CA PHE A 131 3.33 -1.95 -4.60
C PHE A 131 4.67 -1.44 -5.16
N LEU A 132 5.41 -2.32 -5.83
CA LEU A 132 6.64 -1.98 -6.55
C LEU A 132 6.29 -1.90 -8.05
N CYS A 133 6.06 -0.69 -8.53
CA CYS A 133 5.61 -0.43 -9.89
C CYS A 133 6.79 -0.19 -10.83
N GLU A 134 6.87 -0.93 -11.92
CA GLU A 134 7.93 -0.71 -12.91
C GLU A 134 7.78 0.65 -13.62
N SER A 135 6.53 1.06 -13.88
CA SER A 135 6.20 2.36 -14.46
C SER A 135 5.36 3.23 -13.52
N PHE A 136 5.33 4.54 -13.80
CA PHE A 136 4.56 5.52 -13.02
C PHE A 136 3.03 5.39 -13.21
N ARG A 137 2.55 4.55 -14.15
CA ARG A 137 1.13 4.50 -14.56
C ARG A 137 0.18 4.14 -13.42
N ALA A 138 0.54 3.14 -12.62
CA ALA A 138 -0.32 2.65 -11.54
C ALA A 138 -0.22 3.48 -10.25
N LEU A 139 0.80 4.33 -10.10
CA LEU A 139 1.03 5.07 -8.87
C LEU A 139 -0.13 6.03 -8.50
N PRO A 140 -0.67 6.86 -9.41
CA PRO A 140 -1.73 7.80 -9.04
C PRO A 140 -2.97 7.11 -8.49
N ILE A 141 -3.39 6.01 -9.12
CA ILE A 141 -4.57 5.28 -8.66
C ILE A 141 -4.28 4.55 -7.34
N LEU A 142 -3.14 3.88 -7.20
CA LEU A 142 -2.78 3.20 -5.95
C LEU A 142 -2.71 4.16 -4.75
N SER A 143 -2.01 5.30 -4.92
CA SER A 143 -1.90 6.33 -3.89
C SER A 143 -3.25 6.94 -3.55
N ARG A 144 -4.12 7.17 -4.55
CA ARG A 144 -5.48 7.69 -4.31
C ARG A 144 -6.25 6.75 -3.39
N TYR A 145 -6.19 5.44 -3.56
CA TYR A 145 -6.90 4.49 -2.71
C TYR A 145 -6.10 4.09 -1.46
N GLY A 146 -5.08 4.85 -1.09
CA GLY A 146 -4.35 4.73 0.18
C GLY A 146 -3.42 3.53 0.25
N PHE A 147 -2.99 3.00 -0.89
CA PHE A 147 -1.94 1.99 -0.93
C PHE A 147 -0.56 2.64 -0.92
N SER A 148 0.41 1.97 -0.30
CA SER A 148 1.82 2.34 -0.45
C SER A 148 2.34 1.82 -1.78
N ALA A 149 2.93 2.70 -2.58
CA ALA A 149 3.49 2.34 -3.88
C ALA A 149 4.78 3.12 -4.16
N LEU A 150 5.73 2.47 -4.81
CA LEU A 150 7.02 3.02 -5.21
C LEU A 150 7.30 2.67 -6.66
N GLN A 151 8.00 3.56 -7.39
CA GLN A 151 8.52 3.22 -8.70
C GLN A 151 9.88 2.52 -8.55
N CYS A 152 10.10 1.46 -9.32
CA CYS A 152 11.37 0.73 -9.36
C CYS A 152 11.71 0.28 -10.78
N GLN A 153 12.97 -0.05 -11.05
CA GLN A 153 13.35 -0.72 -12.29
C GLN A 153 13.48 -2.23 -12.04
N ALA A 154 13.04 -3.06 -13.00
CA ALA A 154 13.09 -4.52 -12.91
C ALA A 154 14.47 -5.12 -12.52
N PRO A 155 15.63 -4.67 -13.06
CA PRO A 155 16.92 -5.27 -12.73
C PRO A 155 17.31 -5.13 -11.24
N ASP A 156 16.75 -4.15 -10.53
CA ASP A 156 17.08 -3.88 -9.12
C ASP A 156 16.04 -4.41 -8.13
N LEU A 157 15.03 -5.15 -8.60
CA LEU A 157 13.86 -5.51 -7.80
C LEU A 157 14.21 -6.28 -6.52
N MET A 158 15.17 -7.21 -6.60
CA MET A 158 15.60 -8.03 -5.46
C MET A 158 16.39 -7.18 -4.44
N LEU A 159 17.38 -6.42 -4.91
CA LEU A 159 18.19 -5.53 -4.07
C LEU A 159 17.34 -4.45 -3.38
N LEU A 160 16.38 -3.88 -4.12
CA LEU A 160 15.43 -2.92 -3.58
C LEU A 160 14.55 -3.58 -2.51
N THR A 161 14.05 -4.78 -2.75
CA THR A 161 13.24 -5.51 -1.77
C THR A 161 14.03 -5.78 -0.49
N GLU A 162 15.30 -6.19 -0.60
CA GLU A 162 16.20 -6.41 0.53
C GLU A 162 16.41 -5.12 1.34
N ALA A 163 16.59 -3.99 0.66
CA ALA A 163 16.73 -2.68 1.32
C ALA A 163 15.44 -2.21 2.01
N LEU A 164 14.27 -2.52 1.43
CA LEU A 164 12.96 -2.11 1.95
C LEU A 164 12.45 -3.06 3.05
N ALA A 165 12.89 -4.32 3.06
CA ALA A 165 12.43 -5.33 4.00
C ALA A 165 12.55 -4.90 5.47
N PRO A 166 13.71 -4.45 5.99
CA PRO A 166 13.82 -4.02 7.38
C PRO A 166 12.99 -2.76 7.67
N ARG A 167 12.79 -1.89 6.68
CA ARG A 167 12.05 -0.63 6.87
C ARG A 167 10.54 -0.81 6.99
N PHE A 168 9.98 -1.77 6.26
CA PHE A 168 8.54 -2.01 6.16
C PHE A 168 8.10 -3.37 6.73
N GLY A 169 9.03 -4.15 7.28
CA GLY A 169 8.77 -5.50 7.76
C GLY A 169 8.38 -6.47 6.63
N LEU A 170 8.92 -6.30 5.43
CA LEU A 170 8.50 -7.11 4.27
C LEU A 170 8.91 -8.56 4.47
N THR A 171 7.94 -9.46 4.29
CA THR A 171 8.15 -10.90 4.46
C THR A 171 8.26 -11.65 3.12
N GLN A 172 7.76 -11.03 2.05
CA GLN A 172 7.62 -11.66 0.73
C GLN A 172 7.67 -10.59 -0.37
N LEU A 173 8.17 -11.00 -1.54
CA LEU A 173 7.94 -10.32 -2.82
C LEU A 173 7.15 -11.26 -3.73
N ARG A 174 6.07 -10.75 -4.33
CA ARG A 174 5.22 -11.52 -5.24
C ARG A 174 4.97 -10.78 -6.55
N HIS A 175 4.87 -11.55 -7.63
CA HIS A 175 4.43 -11.05 -8.91
C HIS A 175 2.91 -10.79 -8.88
N ALA A 176 2.45 -9.60 -9.29
CA ALA A 176 1.03 -9.23 -9.18
C ALA A 176 0.08 -10.09 -10.04
N ALA A 177 0.47 -10.43 -11.27
CA ALA A 177 -0.36 -11.25 -12.16
C ALA A 177 -0.43 -12.74 -11.78
N SER A 178 0.73 -13.39 -11.58
CA SER A 178 0.80 -14.84 -11.32
C SER A 178 0.66 -15.19 -9.83
N GLY A 179 0.93 -14.25 -8.92
CA GLY A 179 1.06 -14.53 -7.48
C GLY A 179 2.33 -15.28 -7.12
N GLU A 180 3.21 -15.54 -8.09
CA GLU A 180 4.48 -16.24 -7.92
C GLU A 180 5.36 -15.49 -6.91
N ARG A 181 6.01 -16.25 -6.04
CA ARG A 181 6.95 -15.70 -5.06
C ARG A 181 8.31 -15.48 -5.74
N LEU A 182 8.77 -14.24 -5.76
CA LEU A 182 10.02 -13.84 -6.42
C LEU A 182 11.19 -13.74 -5.45
N TRP A 183 10.93 -13.36 -4.19
CA TRP A 183 11.95 -13.24 -3.15
C TRP A 183 11.61 -14.11 -1.93
N PRO A 184 12.55 -14.94 -1.47
CA PRO A 184 12.40 -15.66 -0.22
C PRO A 184 12.85 -14.83 0.98
N ILE A 185 12.21 -15.09 2.12
CA ILE A 185 12.95 -15.18 3.38
C ILE A 185 13.13 -16.68 3.59
N ASN A 186 14.36 -17.16 3.45
CA ASN A 186 14.77 -18.38 4.15
C ASN A 186 14.81 -17.98 5.63
N ILE A 187 13.75 -18.26 6.38
CA ILE A 187 13.81 -18.21 7.83
C ILE A 187 14.51 -19.53 8.22
N GLY A 188 15.83 -19.46 8.32
CA GLY A 188 16.64 -20.46 9.03
C GLY A 188 16.71 -20.11 10.50
#